data_AF-A0A3D1QJH3-F1
#
_entry.id   AF-A0A3D1QJH3-F1
#
_cell.length_a   1.000
_cell.length_b   1.000
_cell.length_c   1.000
_cell.angle_alpha   90.00
_cell.angle_beta   90.00
_cell.angle_gamma   90.00
#
_symmetry.space_group_name_H-M   'P 1'
#
loop_
_entity.id
_entity.type
_entity.pdbx_description
1 polymer ?
#
loop_
_entity_poly.entity_id
_entity_poly.type
_entity_poly.pdbx_seq_one_letter_code
_entity_poly.pdbx_strand_id
1 'polypeptide(L)' 'GRFVKRMNIKSKAVRGGRGIELTVETRLKDENTDFMHELSSINGVDDIVMVSYNGELAV' A
#
# COMPACT_ATOMS: atom_id res chain seq x y z
N GLY A 1 9.53 5.78 -7.75
CA GLY A 1 9.87 4.68 -6.82
C GLY A 1 10.19 3.41 -7.59
N ARG A 2 10.80 2.42 -6.93
CA ARG A 2 11.21 1.14 -7.53
C ARG A 2 10.03 0.30 -8.03
N PHE A 3 8.91 0.27 -7.30
CA PHE A 3 7.76 -0.61 -7.60
C PHE A 3 6.53 0.11 -8.17
N VAL A 4 6.35 1.39 -7.85
CA VAL A 4 5.14 2.15 -8.18
C VAL A 4 5.37 3.10 -9.36
N LYS A 5 4.52 3.02 -10.38
CA LYS A 5 4.44 3.98 -11.50
C LYS A 5 3.73 5.26 -11.08
N ARG A 6 2.58 5.13 -10.42
CA ARG A 6 1.76 6.25 -9.93
C ARG A 6 1.05 5.84 -8.65
N MET A 7 0.80 6.81 -7.78
CA MET A 7 0.01 6.62 -6.57
C MET A 7 -0.97 7.77 -6.39
N ASN A 8 -2.09 7.50 -5.73
CA ASN A 8 -3.04 8.51 -5.30
C ASN A 8 -3.55 8.19 -3.89
N ILE A 9 -3.60 9.19 -3.02
CA ILE A 9 -4.19 9.03 -1.69
C ILE A 9 -5.70 9.17 -1.85
N LYS A 10 -6.45 8.11 -1.54
CA LYS A 10 -7.91 8.11 -1.58
C LYS A 10 -8.51 8.69 -0.32
N SER A 11 -7.89 8.42 0.83
CA SER A 11 -8.33 8.94 2.12
C SER A 11 -7.17 8.98 3.12
N LYS A 12 -7.33 9.85 4.11
CA LYS A 12 -6.48 9.94 5.29
C LYS A 12 -7.37 10.16 6.51
N ALA A 13 -7.26 9.29 7.51
CA ALA A 13 -7.98 9.42 8.76
C ALA A 13 -7.00 9.44 9.94
N VAL A 14 -7.16 10.39 10.85
CA VAL A 14 -6.41 10.43 12.11
C VAL A 14 -7.25 9.71 13.17
N ARG A 15 -6.70 8.64 13.74
CA ARG A 15 -7.34 7.89 14.83
C ARG A 15 -6.64 8.25 16.13
N GLY A 16 -7.35 8.96 17.02
CA GLY A 16 -6.81 9.39 18.31
C GLY A 16 -6.19 8.21 19.09
N GLY A 17 -4.92 8.35 19.47
CA GLY A 17 -4.16 7.30 20.17
C GLY A 17 -3.78 6.06 19.35
N ARG A 18 -4.11 6.02 18.06
CA ARG A 18 -3.88 4.86 17.16
C ARG A 18 -3.17 5.20 15.86
N GLY A 19 -2.75 6.45 15.67
CA GLY A 19 -2.00 6.88 14.50
C GLY A 19 -2.86 7.31 13.31
N ILE A 20 -2.30 7.15 12.12
CA ILE A 20 -2.89 7.62 10.86
C ILE A 20 -3.18 6.41 9.98
N GLU A 21 -4.42 6.33 9.50
CA GLU A 21 -4.80 5.36 8.47
C GLU A 21 -4.79 6.04 7.10
N LEU A 22 -4.13 5.40 6.13
CA LEU A 22 -4.05 5.86 4.75
C LEU A 22 -4.61 4.80 3.82
N THR A 23 -5.51 5.19 2.94
CA THR A 23 -5.88 4.37 1.77
C THR A 23 -5.20 4.96 0.55
N VAL A 24 -4.35 4.16 -0.09
CA VAL A 24 -3.58 4.55 -1.27
C VAL A 24 -3.93 3.64 -2.43
N GLU A 25 -4.24 4.23 -3.56
CA GLU A 25 -4.38 3.52 -4.84
C GLU A 25 -3.04 3.59 -5.58
N THR A 26 -2.49 2.44 -5.96
CA THR A 26 -1.18 2.37 -6.62
C THR A 26 -1.26 1.68 -7.97
N ARG A 27 -0.63 2.26 -8.98
CA ARG A 27 -0.30 1.57 -10.24
C ARG A 27 1.12 1.02 -10.13
N LEU A 28 1.25 -0.30 -10.13
CA LEU A 28 2.55 -0.97 -10.07
C LEU A 28 3.27 -0.93 -11.43
N LYS A 29 4.60 -1.06 -11.39
CA LYS A 29 5.44 -1.15 -12.59
C LYS A 29 5.33 -2.52 -13.25
N ASP A 30 5.28 -3.56 -12.44
CA ASP A 30 5.11 -4.97 -12.75
C ASP A 30 4.09 -5.58 -11.75
N GLU A 31 3.96 -6.90 -11.74
CA GLU A 31 3.05 -7.62 -10.83
C GLU A 31 3.67 -7.91 -9.45
N ASN A 32 4.84 -7.35 -9.17
CA ASN A 32 5.57 -7.63 -7.94
C ASN A 32 4.95 -6.87 -6.75
N THR A 33 4.61 -7.63 -5.71
CA THR A 33 4.05 -7.12 -4.44
C THR A 33 5.08 -6.96 -3.32
N ASP A 34 6.38 -7.11 -3.59
CA ASP A 34 7.50 -6.93 -2.66
C ASP A 34 7.48 -5.58 -1.92
N PHE A 35 6.88 -4.55 -2.54
CA PHE A 35 6.69 -3.25 -1.89
C PHE A 35 5.90 -3.34 -0.59
N MET A 36 5.02 -4.34 -0.44
CA MET A 36 4.27 -4.59 0.80
C MET A 36 5.21 -4.96 1.95
N HIS A 37 6.25 -5.75 1.67
CA HIS A 37 7.26 -6.11 2.67
C HIS A 37 8.12 -4.89 3.04
N GLU A 38 8.53 -4.10 2.05
CA GLU A 38 9.27 -2.85 2.32
C GLU A 38 8.44 -1.90 3.19
N LEU A 39 7.14 -1.73 2.91
CA LEU A 39 6.26 -0.92 3.74
C LEU A 39 6.18 -1.48 5.18
N SER A 40 6.10 -2.80 5.36
CA SER A 40 6.00 -3.41 6.69
C SER A 40 7.26 -3.25 7.54
N SER A 41 8.38 -2.96 6.89
CA SER A 41 9.67 -2.71 7.55
C SER A 41 9.84 -1.26 8.02
N ILE A 42 8.91 -0.35 7.66
CA ILE A 42 8.99 1.05 8.05
C ILE A 42 8.62 1.20 9.52
N ASN A 43 9.53 1.77 10.32
CA ASN A 43 9.28 2.07 11.73
C ASN A 43 8.01 2.94 11.89
N GLY A 44 7.08 2.48 12.72
CA GLY A 44 5.81 3.16 12.99
C GLY A 44 4.68 2.81 12.01
N VAL A 45 4.91 1.88 11.08
CA VAL A 45 3.82 1.21 10.36
C VAL A 45 3.37 0.01 11.18
N ASP A 46 2.16 0.09 11.72
CA ASP A 46 1.60 -0.97 12.56
C ASP A 46 1.01 -2.11 11.71
N ASP A 47 0.28 -1.76 10.64
CA ASP A 47 -0.44 -2.72 9.80
C ASP A 47 -0.47 -2.28 8.33
N ILE A 48 -0.44 -3.26 7.41
CA ILE A 48 -0.61 -3.04 5.97
C ILE A 48 -1.51 -4.14 5.41
N VAL A 49 -2.54 -3.72 4.67
CA VAL A 49 -3.49 -4.64 4.03
C VAL A 49 -3.71 -4.22 2.58
N MET A 50 -3.66 -5.22 1.69
CA MET A 50 -4.06 -5.04 0.28
C MET A 50 -5.55 -5.35 0.15
N VAL A 51 -6.36 -4.32 -0.13
CA VAL A 51 -7.82 -4.44 -0.18
C VAL A 51 -8.30 -5.01 -1.52
N SER A 52 -7.64 -4.67 -2.62
CA SER A 52 -7.91 -5.23 -3.94
C SER A 52 -6.64 -5.25 -4.79
N TYR A 53 -6.48 -6.32 -5.56
CA TYR A 53 -5.45 -6.47 -6.58
C TYR A 53 -6.13 -6.89 -7.88
N ASN A 54 -6.16 -5.98 -8.85
CA ASN A 54 -6.76 -6.24 -10.16
C ASN A 54 -5.76 -6.84 -11.16
N GLY A 55 -4.54 -7.17 -10.74
CA GLY A 55 -3.61 -7.90 -11.60
C GLY A 55 -4.19 -9.29 -11.81
N GLU A 56 -4.38 -9.68 -13.06
CA GLU A 56 -4.94 -10.98 -13.40
C GLU A 56 -4.18 -12.07 -12.63
N LEU A 57 -4.92 -12.89 -11.89
CA LEU A 57 -4.47 -14.24 -11.57
C LEU A 57 -4.49 -15.00 -12.90
N ALA A 58 -3.39 -14.95 -13.65
CA ALA A 58 -3.14 -15.94 -14.68
C ALA A 58 -3.01 -17.29 -13.94
N VAL A 59 -4.09 -18.08 -13.99
CA VAL A 59 -4.07 -19.52 -13.69
C VAL A 59 -3.29 -20.21 -14.79
#